data_AF-A0A2X0QUC9-F1
#
_entry.id   AF-A0A2X0QUC9-F1
#
_cell.length_a   1.000
_cell.length_b   1.000
_cell.length_c   1.000
_cell.angle_alpha   90.00
_cell.angle_beta   90.00
_cell.angle_gamma   90.00
#
_symmetry.space_group_name_H-M   'P 1'
#
loop_
_entity.id
_entity.type
_entity.pdbx_description
1 polymer ?
#
loop_
_entity_poly.entity_id
_entity_poly.type
_entity_poly.pdbx_seq_one_letter_code
_entity_poly.pdbx_strand_id
1 'polypeptide(L)'
;MIDDAKSWGENLILDGFTYDFITGGAPTDATIRLAWLDKQLPEHAGLNGQSAEFKPQPWRQLAKVLREMGHAEDARQVSIAFEKRLRKADLIGQTPVLAKDLCPQRSWIYRKTSRILHWWFGALTGYGYRPLRLLSWVLGVWLFCAAIYWGAALKGGYAPSSPPVFQNPAYTVCKPPKNNWYLCSQLSEAYSGLSPLAYSLDIILPFVDLQQETRWSPLIPTPIDPWYAEFFANWSWQHNIRLLVWFETLFGWLSGLLLAAVVSGLAKRREE
;
A
#
# COMPACT_ATOMS: atom_id res chain seq x y z
N MET A 1 27.14 20.19 28.49
CA MET A 1 27.39 18.79 28.09
C MET A 1 27.80 18.82 26.63
N ILE A 2 28.90 18.18 26.24
CA ILE A 2 29.30 18.10 24.82
C ILE A 2 28.68 16.82 24.26
N ASP A 3 27.97 16.95 23.16
CA ASP A 3 27.35 15.82 22.46
C ASP A 3 28.39 15.12 21.59
N ASP A 4 29.12 14.18 22.20
CA ASP A 4 30.08 13.32 21.52
C ASP A 4 29.62 11.86 21.54
N ALA A 5 29.57 11.22 20.38
CA ALA A 5 29.05 9.86 20.20
C ALA A 5 29.76 8.83 21.09
N LYS A 6 31.05 9.05 21.38
CA LYS A 6 31.86 8.17 22.23
C LYS A 6 31.64 8.40 23.72
N SER A 7 31.16 9.57 24.12
CA SER A 7 30.89 9.90 25.53
C SER A 7 29.57 9.32 26.06
N TRP A 8 28.64 8.98 25.17
CA TRP A 8 27.38 8.35 25.55
C TRP A 8 27.61 6.90 25.97
N GLY A 9 27.38 6.62 27.25
CA GLY A 9 27.38 5.26 27.81
C GLY A 9 26.20 4.42 27.35
N GLU A 10 26.06 3.23 27.93
CA GLU A 10 24.95 2.30 27.68
C GLU A 10 23.84 2.46 28.73
N ASN A 11 22.67 1.88 28.46
CA ASN A 11 21.50 1.89 29.35
C ASN A 11 21.00 3.30 29.69
N LEU A 12 20.94 4.17 28.69
CA LEU A 12 20.50 5.56 28.86
C LEU A 12 19.03 5.62 29.31
N ILE A 13 18.75 6.56 30.23
CA ILE A 13 17.40 6.95 30.62
C ILE A 13 17.14 8.32 30.01
N LEU A 14 16.46 8.33 28.86
CA LEU A 14 16.16 9.56 28.12
C LEU A 14 14.71 10.03 28.31
N ASP A 15 13.94 9.39 29.20
CA ASP A 15 12.55 9.77 29.44
C ASP A 15 12.47 11.19 30.03
N GLY A 16 11.82 12.11 29.32
CA GLY A 16 11.78 13.54 29.67
C GLY A 16 13.03 14.33 29.25
N PHE A 17 14.01 13.69 28.60
CA PHE A 17 15.17 14.39 28.07
C PHE A 17 14.78 15.24 26.86
N THR A 18 15.00 16.56 26.97
CA THR A 18 14.67 17.54 25.93
C THR A 18 15.88 18.43 25.65
N TYR A 19 15.95 18.92 24.41
CA TYR A 19 17.04 19.76 23.91
C TYR A 19 16.57 20.51 22.68
N ASP A 20 17.06 21.73 22.49
CA ASP A 20 16.57 22.60 21.39
C ASP A 20 17.37 22.45 20.10
N PHE A 21 18.64 22.08 20.20
CA PHE A 21 19.54 22.04 19.04
C PHE A 21 20.68 21.05 19.20
N ILE A 22 21.16 20.51 18.08
CA ILE A 22 22.35 19.67 17.99
C ILE A 22 23.45 20.50 17.31
N THR A 23 24.54 20.79 18.01
CA THR A 23 25.60 21.70 17.51
C THR A 23 27.00 21.19 17.88
N GLY A 24 28.04 21.95 17.53
CA GLY A 24 29.42 21.65 17.90
C GLY A 24 30.04 20.49 17.12
N GLY A 25 29.59 20.25 15.89
CA GLY A 25 30.05 19.13 15.06
C GLY A 25 29.41 17.78 15.42
N ALA A 26 28.48 17.76 16.37
CA ALA A 26 27.73 16.56 16.71
C ALA A 26 26.93 16.04 15.50
N PRO A 27 26.87 14.72 15.29
CA PRO A 27 26.30 14.14 14.09
C PRO A 27 24.78 14.39 14.01
N THR A 28 24.27 14.84 12.87
CA THR A 28 22.81 15.01 12.66
C THR A 28 22.18 13.90 11.81
N ASP A 29 23.02 12.97 11.32
CA ASP A 29 22.62 11.81 10.54
C ASP A 29 21.67 10.88 11.33
N ALA A 30 20.58 10.46 10.67
CA ALA A 30 19.58 9.60 11.29
C ALA A 30 20.14 8.24 11.74
N THR A 31 21.06 7.64 10.99
CA THR A 31 21.62 6.32 11.32
C THR A 31 22.37 6.38 12.65
N ILE A 32 23.22 7.39 12.82
CA ILE A 32 23.99 7.59 14.06
C ILE A 32 23.03 7.88 15.23
N ARG A 33 22.02 8.73 15.01
CA ARG A 33 21.09 9.10 16.08
C ARG A 33 20.12 7.99 16.48
N LEU A 34 19.75 7.12 15.54
CA LEU A 34 18.98 5.92 15.83
C LEU A 34 19.80 4.94 16.67
N ALA A 35 21.09 4.78 16.37
CA ALA A 35 21.99 3.98 17.20
C ALA A 35 22.14 4.56 18.62
N TRP A 36 22.19 5.89 18.75
CA TRP A 36 22.15 6.56 20.06
C TRP A 36 20.84 6.32 20.82
N LEU A 37 19.68 6.37 20.15
CA LEU A 37 18.39 6.03 20.78
C LEU A 37 18.34 4.56 21.23
N ASP A 38 19.05 3.66 20.54
CA ASP A 38 19.14 2.25 20.90
C ASP A 38 20.08 1.96 22.08
N LYS A 39 20.89 2.94 22.51
CA LYS A 39 21.67 2.86 23.77
C LYS A 39 20.81 3.04 25.03
N GLN A 40 19.52 3.35 24.89
CA GLN A 40 18.60 3.36 26.03
C GLN A 40 18.50 1.97 26.67
N LEU A 41 18.00 1.90 27.91
CA LEU A 41 17.58 0.63 28.49
C LEU A 41 16.74 -0.17 27.47
N PRO A 42 16.97 -1.49 27.28
CA PRO A 42 16.31 -2.28 26.24
C PRO A 42 14.77 -2.19 26.26
N GLU A 43 14.20 -2.00 27.44
CA GLU A 43 12.78 -1.74 27.66
C GLU A 43 12.31 -0.38 27.15
N HIS A 44 13.02 0.69 27.51
CA HIS A 44 12.76 2.06 27.05
C HIS A 44 12.95 2.19 25.54
N ALA A 45 13.93 1.50 24.98
CA ALA A 45 14.17 1.44 23.55
C ALA A 45 13.10 0.62 22.81
N GLY A 46 12.34 -0.26 23.47
CA GLY A 46 11.36 -1.13 22.82
C GLY A 46 12.01 -2.30 22.07
N LEU A 47 13.15 -2.77 22.58
CA LEU A 47 13.92 -3.89 22.05
C LEU A 47 13.53 -5.23 22.70
N ASN A 48 12.99 -5.21 23.93
CA ASN A 48 12.56 -6.40 24.68
C ASN A 48 11.17 -6.94 24.25
N GLY A 49 10.47 -6.26 23.34
CA GLY A 49 9.14 -6.67 22.86
C GLY A 49 8.00 -6.47 23.84
N GLN A 50 8.25 -5.82 24.99
CA GLN A 50 7.22 -5.48 25.98
C GLN A 50 6.75 -4.04 25.78
N SER A 51 5.44 -3.85 25.74
CA SER A 51 4.83 -2.56 25.37
C SER A 51 4.80 -1.53 26.51
N ALA A 52 4.85 -1.97 27.77
CA ALA A 52 4.56 -1.10 28.92
C ALA A 52 5.66 -0.05 29.19
N GLU A 53 6.90 -0.33 28.80
CA GLU A 53 8.06 0.47 29.20
C GLU A 53 8.70 1.25 28.05
N PHE A 54 8.30 0.98 26.81
CA PHE A 54 8.79 1.74 25.65
C PHE A 54 8.51 3.24 25.83
N LYS A 55 9.52 4.07 25.58
CA LYS A 55 9.43 5.53 25.71
C LYS A 55 9.39 6.20 24.33
N PRO A 56 8.23 6.71 23.89
CA PRO A 56 8.12 7.40 22.60
C PRO A 56 8.77 8.78 22.54
N GLN A 57 8.84 9.47 23.68
CA GLN A 57 9.24 10.88 23.75
C GLN A 57 10.63 11.16 23.15
N PRO A 58 11.69 10.37 23.42
CA PRO A 58 13.02 10.63 22.85
C PRO A 58 13.05 10.59 21.32
N TRP A 59 12.26 9.69 20.72
CA TRP A 59 12.14 9.56 19.27
C TRP A 59 11.46 10.78 18.64
N ARG A 60 10.37 11.27 19.27
CA ARG A 60 9.65 12.46 18.82
C ARG A 60 10.49 13.72 18.99
N GLN A 61 11.21 13.85 20.12
CA GLN A 61 12.11 14.97 20.37
C GLN A 61 13.19 15.05 19.28
N LEU A 62 13.84 13.93 18.97
CA LEU A 62 14.86 13.88 17.92
C LEU A 62 14.28 14.25 16.54
N ALA A 63 13.15 13.66 16.15
CA ALA A 63 12.51 13.97 14.87
C ALA A 63 12.10 15.44 14.76
N LYS A 64 11.61 16.03 15.87
CA LYS A 64 11.26 17.46 15.95
C LYS A 64 12.50 18.33 15.77
N VAL A 65 13.55 18.11 16.56
CA VAL A 65 14.77 18.92 16.52
C VAL A 65 15.45 18.84 15.16
N LEU A 66 15.60 17.64 14.58
CA LEU A 66 16.16 17.49 13.22
C LEU A 66 15.36 18.26 12.17
N ARG A 67 14.02 18.27 12.29
CA ARG A 67 13.15 19.02 11.39
C ARG A 67 13.32 20.52 11.54
N GLU A 68 13.37 21.02 12.77
CA GLU A 68 13.58 22.44 13.09
C GLU A 68 14.98 22.94 12.65
N MET A 69 15.98 22.05 12.67
CA MET A 69 17.32 22.31 12.15
C MET A 69 17.43 22.26 10.62
N GLY A 70 16.37 21.87 9.90
CA GLY A 70 16.38 21.73 8.44
C GLY A 70 16.85 20.36 7.91
N HIS A 71 17.16 19.39 8.78
CA HIS A 71 17.48 18.01 8.43
C HIS A 71 16.21 17.18 8.18
N ALA A 72 15.43 17.60 7.18
CA ALA A 72 14.10 17.05 6.92
C ALA A 72 14.09 15.56 6.55
N GLU A 73 15.10 15.07 5.81
CA GLU A 73 15.19 13.66 5.45
C GLU A 73 15.57 12.79 6.65
N ASP A 74 16.52 13.23 7.48
CA ASP A 74 16.89 12.52 8.70
C ASP A 74 15.72 12.44 9.69
N ALA A 75 14.97 13.54 9.85
CA ALA A 75 13.74 13.56 10.63
C ALA A 75 12.72 12.52 10.13
N ARG A 76 12.53 12.41 8.81
CA ARG A 76 11.65 11.38 8.21
C ARG A 76 12.15 9.97 8.50
N GLN A 77 13.45 9.71 8.39
CA GLN A 77 14.02 8.40 8.67
C GLN A 77 13.82 8.00 10.13
N VAL A 78 14.04 8.94 11.06
CA VAL A 78 13.77 8.75 12.50
C VAL A 78 12.30 8.42 12.72
N SER A 79 11.37 9.19 12.14
CA SER A 79 9.93 8.92 12.28
C SER A 79 9.51 7.57 11.68
N ILE A 80 10.07 7.15 10.54
CA ILE A 80 9.81 5.82 9.96
C ILE A 80 10.34 4.71 10.86
N ALA A 81 11.53 4.89 11.43
CA ALA A 81 12.12 3.93 12.36
C ALA A 81 11.29 3.85 13.66
N PHE A 82 10.77 4.98 14.14
CA PHE A 82 9.87 5.06 15.28
C PHE A 82 8.59 4.24 15.06
N GLU A 83 7.91 4.38 13.92
CA GLU A 83 6.71 3.58 13.60
C GLU A 83 7.02 2.08 13.52
N LYS A 84 8.17 1.69 12.95
CA LYS A 84 8.63 0.30 12.98
C LYS A 84 8.85 -0.17 14.41
N ARG A 85 9.41 0.68 15.28
CA ARG A 85 9.65 0.38 16.69
C ARG A 85 8.34 0.20 17.46
N LEU A 86 7.32 1.05 17.24
CA LEU A 86 5.99 0.87 17.81
C LEU A 86 5.40 -0.51 17.46
N ARG A 87 5.57 -0.97 16.22
CA ARG A 87 5.14 -2.33 15.84
C ARG A 87 5.91 -3.41 16.58
N LYS A 88 7.24 -3.27 16.73
CA LYS A 88 8.12 -4.24 17.42
C LYS A 88 7.81 -4.30 18.92
N ALA A 89 7.59 -3.15 19.55
CA ALA A 89 7.20 -3.00 20.94
C ALA A 89 5.71 -3.32 21.19
N ASP A 90 4.99 -3.86 20.20
CA ASP A 90 3.62 -4.33 20.36
C ASP A 90 2.60 -3.26 20.81
N LEU A 91 2.84 -2.02 20.36
CA LEU A 91 2.01 -0.85 20.63
C LEU A 91 0.95 -0.58 19.55
N ILE A 92 0.84 -1.46 18.55
CA ILE A 92 -0.10 -1.31 17.43
C ILE A 92 -1.35 -2.16 17.67
N GLY A 93 -2.52 -1.51 17.59
CA GLY A 93 -3.80 -2.17 17.77
C GLY A 93 -4.09 -2.56 19.22
N GLN A 94 -3.61 -1.76 20.19
CA GLN A 94 -3.93 -1.96 21.60
C GLN A 94 -5.42 -1.68 21.85
N THR A 95 -6.05 -2.57 22.61
CA THR A 95 -7.44 -2.44 23.05
C THR A 95 -7.47 -2.12 24.54
N PRO A 96 -8.44 -1.30 25.01
CA PRO A 96 -8.64 -1.10 26.44
C PRO A 96 -8.78 -2.43 27.18
N VAL A 97 -8.25 -2.51 28.41
CA VAL A 97 -8.27 -3.74 29.24
C VAL A 97 -9.70 -4.31 29.34
N LEU A 98 -10.67 -3.44 29.63
CA LEU A 98 -12.08 -3.81 29.71
C LEU A 98 -12.59 -4.51 28.44
N ALA A 99 -12.24 -4.02 27.25
CA ALA A 99 -12.67 -4.61 25.99
C ALA A 99 -12.02 -5.97 25.70
N LYS A 100 -10.79 -6.18 26.19
CA LYS A 100 -10.04 -7.44 26.06
C LYS A 100 -10.73 -8.56 26.85
N ASP A 101 -11.18 -8.26 28.06
CA ASP A 101 -11.79 -9.24 28.97
C ASP A 101 -13.21 -9.60 28.54
N LEU A 102 -13.97 -8.61 28.03
CA LEU A 102 -15.32 -8.82 27.52
C LEU A 102 -15.37 -9.64 26.21
N CYS A 103 -14.42 -9.43 25.28
CA CYS A 103 -14.44 -10.04 23.95
C CYS A 103 -13.02 -10.35 23.44
N PRO A 104 -12.39 -11.45 23.89
CA PRO A 104 -10.99 -11.76 23.57
C PRO A 104 -10.76 -12.02 22.08
N GLN A 105 -11.68 -12.73 21.42
CA GLN A 105 -11.58 -13.01 19.98
C GLN A 105 -11.63 -11.73 19.14
N ARG A 106 -12.56 -10.82 19.45
CA ARG A 106 -12.69 -9.53 18.75
C ARG A 106 -11.43 -8.68 18.92
N SER A 107 -10.88 -8.64 20.13
CA SER A 107 -9.64 -7.91 20.43
C SER A 107 -8.44 -8.49 19.69
N TRP A 108 -8.35 -9.82 19.56
CA TRP A 108 -7.32 -10.48 18.76
C TRP A 108 -7.43 -10.14 17.27
N ILE A 109 -8.65 -10.22 16.70
CA ILE A 109 -8.89 -9.87 15.28
C ILE A 109 -8.52 -8.41 15.03
N TYR A 110 -8.98 -7.49 15.88
CA TYR A 110 -8.67 -6.06 15.78
C TYR A 110 -7.16 -5.80 15.84
N ARG A 111 -6.46 -6.43 16.77
CA ARG A 111 -5.00 -6.28 16.88
C ARG A 111 -4.26 -6.83 15.67
N LYS A 112 -4.64 -8.03 15.21
CA LYS A 112 -4.02 -8.66 14.02
C LYS A 112 -4.25 -7.81 12.77
N THR A 113 -5.48 -7.38 12.52
CA THR A 113 -5.84 -6.51 11.39
C THR A 113 -5.13 -5.17 11.46
N SER A 114 -5.09 -4.51 12.64
CA SER A 114 -4.36 -3.26 12.84
C SER A 114 -2.87 -3.39 12.53
N ARG A 115 -2.22 -4.49 12.94
CA ARG A 115 -0.80 -4.74 12.63
C ARG A 115 -0.56 -4.96 11.14
N ILE A 116 -1.45 -5.68 10.46
CA ILE A 116 -1.39 -5.90 9.00
C ILE A 116 -1.57 -4.57 8.26
N LEU A 117 -2.59 -3.79 8.59
CA LEU A 117 -2.83 -2.49 7.99
C LEU A 117 -1.68 -1.52 8.26
N HIS A 118 -1.13 -1.50 9.47
CA HIS A 118 0.04 -0.72 9.80
C HIS A 118 1.26 -1.12 8.97
N TRP A 119 1.46 -2.42 8.72
CA TRP A 119 2.53 -2.92 7.84
C TRP A 119 2.36 -2.43 6.41
N TRP A 120 1.16 -2.58 5.85
CA TRP A 120 0.83 -2.10 4.51
C TRP A 120 1.01 -0.59 4.37
N PHE A 121 0.55 0.18 5.36
CA PHE A 121 0.72 1.64 5.36
C PHE A 121 2.20 2.04 5.33
N GLY A 122 3.05 1.34 6.09
CA GLY A 122 4.50 1.51 6.05
C GLY A 122 5.14 1.13 4.70
N ALA A 123 4.69 0.02 4.11
CA ALA A 123 5.21 -0.46 2.81
C ALA A 123 4.84 0.48 1.65
N LEU A 124 3.61 1.00 1.65
CA LEU A 124 3.07 1.83 0.58
C LEU A 124 3.55 3.28 0.66
N THR A 125 3.48 3.89 1.85
CA THR A 125 3.68 5.34 2.01
C THR A 125 4.82 5.71 2.95
N GLY A 126 5.52 4.74 3.52
CA GLY A 126 6.49 5.00 4.59
C GLY A 126 5.82 5.64 5.80
N TYR A 127 4.61 5.19 6.16
CA TYR A 127 3.79 5.77 7.24
C TYR A 127 3.40 7.24 7.03
N GLY A 128 3.26 7.65 5.76
CA GLY A 128 3.01 9.05 5.38
C GLY A 128 4.27 9.91 5.22
N TYR A 129 5.45 9.42 5.61
CA TYR A 129 6.71 10.17 5.47
C TYR A 129 7.35 10.06 4.08
N ARG A 130 6.92 9.11 3.24
CA ARG A 130 7.40 8.91 1.86
C ARG A 130 6.23 8.73 0.86
N PRO A 131 5.40 9.76 0.63
CA PRO A 131 4.22 9.67 -0.26
C PRO A 131 4.55 9.21 -1.67
N LEU A 132 5.65 9.69 -2.27
CA LEU A 132 6.02 9.35 -3.65
C LEU A 132 6.32 7.87 -3.85
N ARG A 133 6.59 7.11 -2.79
CA ARG A 133 6.72 5.65 -2.86
C ARG A 133 5.45 4.97 -3.36
N LEU A 134 4.28 5.54 -3.05
CA LEU A 134 3.00 5.03 -3.51
C LEU A 134 2.88 5.10 -5.03
N LEU A 135 3.43 6.15 -5.66
CA LEU A 135 3.43 6.28 -7.12
C LEU A 135 4.25 5.17 -7.79
N SER A 136 5.37 4.76 -7.19
CA SER A 136 6.14 3.62 -7.69
C SER A 136 5.37 2.30 -7.59
N TRP A 137 4.56 2.12 -6.54
CA TRP A 137 3.67 0.96 -6.43
C TRP A 137 2.56 1.00 -7.46
N VAL A 138 1.91 2.16 -7.68
CA VAL A 138 0.89 2.35 -8.73
C VAL A 138 1.47 2.04 -10.10
N LEU A 139 2.64 2.58 -10.43
CA LEU A 139 3.34 2.29 -11.67
C LEU A 139 3.63 0.79 -11.84
N GLY A 140 4.11 0.13 -10.78
CA GLY A 140 4.40 -1.30 -10.80
C GLY A 140 3.15 -2.16 -11.00
N VAL A 141 2.06 -1.86 -10.28
CA VAL A 141 0.78 -2.57 -10.42
C VAL A 141 0.19 -2.36 -11.79
N TRP A 142 0.19 -1.12 -12.30
CA TRP A 142 -0.28 -0.78 -13.64
C TRP A 142 0.45 -1.58 -14.72
N LEU A 143 1.79 -1.56 -14.73
CA LEU A 143 2.55 -2.28 -15.74
C LEU A 143 2.38 -3.80 -15.62
N PHE A 144 2.29 -4.32 -14.39
CA PHE A 144 2.05 -5.74 -14.14
C PHE A 144 0.67 -6.20 -14.64
N CYS A 145 -0.38 -5.47 -14.31
CA CYS A 145 -1.75 -5.79 -14.74
C CYS A 145 -1.89 -5.63 -16.25
N ALA A 146 -1.37 -4.55 -16.83
CA ALA A 146 -1.32 -4.35 -18.27
C ALA A 146 -0.64 -5.50 -19.01
N ALA A 147 0.47 -6.04 -18.50
CA ALA A 147 1.15 -7.19 -19.11
C ALA A 147 0.29 -8.46 -19.08
N ILE A 148 -0.42 -8.70 -17.98
CA ILE A 148 -1.35 -9.84 -17.86
C ILE A 148 -2.55 -9.67 -18.80
N TYR A 149 -3.13 -8.47 -18.86
CA TYR A 149 -4.25 -8.15 -19.75
C TYR A 149 -3.84 -8.27 -21.21
N TRP A 150 -2.62 -7.88 -21.56
CA TRP A 150 -2.08 -8.08 -22.90
C TRP A 150 -2.02 -9.57 -23.25
N GLY A 151 -1.48 -10.40 -22.35
CA GLY A 151 -1.45 -11.85 -22.54
C GLY A 151 -2.84 -12.48 -22.64
N ALA A 152 -3.80 -12.00 -21.86
CA ALA A 152 -5.19 -12.44 -21.93
C ALA A 152 -5.87 -12.01 -23.23
N ALA A 153 -5.64 -10.78 -23.69
CA ALA A 153 -6.14 -10.28 -24.97
C ALA A 153 -5.63 -11.09 -26.15
N LEU A 154 -4.34 -11.44 -26.18
CA LEU A 154 -3.77 -12.31 -27.21
C LEU A 154 -4.39 -13.71 -27.24
N LYS A 155 -4.83 -14.22 -26.09
CA LYS A 155 -5.53 -15.51 -25.95
C LYS A 155 -7.05 -15.44 -26.18
N GLY A 156 -7.56 -14.31 -26.66
CA GLY A 156 -9.00 -14.12 -26.90
C GLY A 156 -9.82 -14.02 -25.61
N GLY A 157 -9.20 -13.57 -24.52
CA GLY A 157 -9.84 -13.44 -23.20
C GLY A 157 -10.66 -12.16 -23.01
N TYR A 158 -10.79 -11.31 -24.05
CA TYR A 158 -11.55 -10.06 -24.01
C TYR A 158 -12.58 -10.01 -25.13
N ALA A 159 -13.67 -9.31 -24.88
CA ALA A 159 -14.68 -9.02 -25.89
C ALA A 159 -15.22 -7.58 -25.77
N PRO A 160 -15.76 -7.02 -26.86
CA PRO A 160 -16.56 -5.80 -26.83
C PRO A 160 -17.74 -5.91 -25.86
N SER A 161 -17.91 -4.90 -25.02
CA SER A 161 -19.01 -4.84 -24.04
C SER A 161 -20.31 -4.30 -24.63
N SER A 162 -20.26 -3.65 -25.80
CA SER A 162 -21.45 -3.06 -26.42
C SER A 162 -22.35 -4.13 -27.09
N PRO A 163 -23.65 -4.21 -26.76
CA PRO A 163 -24.57 -5.16 -27.39
C PRO A 163 -24.66 -5.06 -28.92
N PRO A 164 -24.69 -3.85 -29.53
CA PRO A 164 -24.75 -3.73 -30.99
C PRO A 164 -23.58 -4.39 -31.71
N VAL A 165 -22.36 -4.32 -31.14
CA VAL A 165 -21.17 -4.97 -31.72
C VAL A 165 -21.26 -6.48 -31.52
N PHE A 166 -21.64 -6.94 -30.34
CA PHE A 166 -21.68 -8.37 -30.05
C PHE A 166 -22.73 -9.13 -30.89
N GLN A 167 -23.86 -8.48 -31.20
CA GLN A 167 -24.98 -9.05 -31.96
C GLN A 167 -24.84 -8.89 -33.48
N ASN A 168 -23.91 -8.06 -33.96
CA ASN A 168 -23.74 -7.83 -35.38
C ASN A 168 -23.23 -9.10 -36.11
N PRO A 169 -23.95 -9.60 -37.14
CA PRO A 169 -23.54 -10.79 -37.88
C PRO A 169 -22.18 -10.62 -38.57
N ALA A 170 -21.79 -9.39 -38.93
CA ALA A 170 -20.49 -9.09 -39.53
C ALA A 170 -19.32 -9.47 -38.62
N TYR A 171 -19.50 -9.46 -37.29
CA TYR A 171 -18.42 -9.75 -36.34
C TYR A 171 -18.46 -11.17 -35.78
N THR A 172 -19.27 -12.06 -36.36
CA THR A 172 -19.30 -13.48 -35.97
C THR A 172 -17.93 -14.15 -36.13
N VAL A 173 -17.16 -13.74 -37.15
CA VAL A 173 -15.79 -14.22 -37.36
C VAL A 173 -14.83 -13.74 -36.28
N CYS A 174 -15.14 -12.71 -35.49
CA CYS A 174 -14.23 -12.24 -34.43
C CYS A 174 -14.33 -13.08 -33.14
N LYS A 175 -15.35 -13.94 -33.02
CA LYS A 175 -15.67 -14.63 -31.76
C LYS A 175 -14.70 -15.79 -31.45
N PRO A 176 -14.27 -15.94 -30.18
CA PRO A 176 -13.53 -17.13 -29.73
C PRO A 176 -14.44 -18.39 -29.72
N PRO A 177 -13.88 -19.61 -29.71
CA PRO A 177 -12.46 -19.94 -29.55
C PRO A 177 -11.66 -19.94 -30.86
N LYS A 178 -12.33 -19.88 -32.02
CA LYS A 178 -11.65 -19.98 -33.32
C LYS A 178 -10.86 -18.72 -33.68
N ASN A 179 -11.35 -17.56 -33.23
CA ASN A 179 -10.77 -16.26 -33.53
C ASN A 179 -10.67 -15.40 -32.27
N ASN A 180 -10.22 -14.15 -32.43
CA ASN A 180 -9.92 -13.26 -31.32
C ASN A 180 -10.43 -11.85 -31.62
N TRP A 181 -11.27 -11.30 -30.73
CA TRP A 181 -11.74 -9.92 -30.81
C TRP A 181 -10.62 -8.88 -30.84
N TYR A 182 -9.56 -9.11 -30.07
CA TYR A 182 -8.42 -8.19 -29.97
C TYR A 182 -7.65 -8.03 -31.28
N LEU A 183 -7.59 -9.10 -32.09
CA LEU A 183 -6.85 -9.14 -33.36
C LEU A 183 -7.80 -9.19 -34.57
N CYS A 184 -9.08 -8.87 -34.40
CA CYS A 184 -10.05 -8.99 -35.48
C CYS A 184 -9.99 -7.79 -36.42
N SER A 185 -9.57 -8.02 -37.67
CA SER A 185 -9.53 -6.98 -38.71
C SER A 185 -10.90 -6.51 -39.19
N GLN A 186 -11.96 -7.29 -38.94
CA GLN A 186 -13.32 -6.90 -39.33
C GLN A 186 -13.96 -5.95 -38.32
N LEU A 187 -13.43 -5.84 -37.09
CA LEU A 187 -13.97 -4.93 -36.11
C LEU A 187 -13.76 -3.49 -36.60
N SER A 188 -14.85 -2.71 -36.66
CA SER A 188 -14.80 -1.34 -37.15
C SER A 188 -13.84 -0.50 -36.33
N GLU A 189 -13.02 0.32 -37.00
CA GLU A 189 -12.10 1.28 -36.35
C GLU A 189 -12.85 2.29 -35.46
N ALA A 190 -14.13 2.55 -35.78
CA ALA A 190 -15.00 3.38 -34.93
C ALA A 190 -15.25 2.75 -33.54
N TYR A 191 -15.10 1.43 -33.41
CA TYR A 191 -15.03 0.76 -32.12
C TYR A 191 -13.57 0.74 -31.66
N SER A 192 -13.21 1.66 -30.77
CA SER A 192 -11.83 1.80 -30.30
C SER A 192 -11.24 0.46 -29.87
N GLY A 193 -10.14 0.05 -30.49
CA GLY A 193 -9.42 -1.17 -30.14
C GLY A 193 -9.01 -1.20 -28.67
N LEU A 194 -8.89 -2.40 -28.11
CA LEU A 194 -8.39 -2.60 -26.76
C LEU A 194 -6.91 -2.18 -26.72
N SER A 195 -6.58 -1.24 -25.84
CA SER A 195 -5.20 -0.99 -25.45
C SER A 195 -5.01 -1.52 -24.03
N PRO A 196 -4.34 -2.68 -23.81
CA PRO A 196 -4.22 -3.25 -22.49
C PRO A 196 -3.53 -2.33 -21.47
N LEU A 197 -2.60 -1.49 -21.93
CA LEU A 197 -1.98 -0.44 -21.11
C LEU A 197 -2.99 0.63 -20.69
N ALA A 198 -3.79 1.14 -21.63
CA ALA A 198 -4.81 2.14 -21.32
C ALA A 198 -5.97 1.53 -20.51
N TYR A 199 -6.31 0.27 -20.75
CA TYR A 199 -7.32 -0.48 -19.99
C TYR A 199 -6.94 -0.63 -18.52
N SER A 200 -5.70 -1.07 -18.24
CA SER A 200 -5.18 -1.11 -16.86
C SER A 200 -5.12 0.29 -16.23
N LEU A 201 -4.74 1.30 -17.02
CA LEU A 201 -4.71 2.69 -16.55
C LEU A 201 -6.11 3.22 -16.19
N ASP A 202 -7.12 2.88 -16.99
CA ASP A 202 -8.54 3.21 -16.77
C ASP A 202 -9.04 2.60 -15.46
N ILE A 203 -8.69 1.34 -15.19
CA ILE A 203 -9.09 0.64 -13.96
C ILE A 203 -8.41 1.23 -12.71
N ILE A 204 -7.11 1.52 -12.80
CA ILE A 204 -6.33 1.94 -11.63
C ILE A 204 -6.54 3.42 -11.28
N LEU A 205 -7.01 4.25 -12.22
CA LEU A 205 -7.29 5.67 -12.03
C LEU A 205 -8.79 5.94 -11.86
N PRO A 206 -9.33 5.92 -10.63
CA PRO A 206 -10.78 6.00 -10.40
C PRO A 206 -11.45 7.31 -10.85
N PHE A 207 -10.69 8.34 -11.19
CA PHE A 207 -11.20 9.66 -11.56
C PHE A 207 -11.05 10.01 -13.05
N VAL A 208 -10.37 9.16 -13.84
CA VAL A 208 -10.10 9.42 -15.25
C VAL A 208 -10.74 8.31 -16.07
N ASP A 209 -11.71 8.66 -16.91
CA ASP A 209 -12.36 7.71 -17.82
C ASP A 209 -11.67 7.74 -19.20
N LEU A 210 -10.91 6.68 -19.49
CA LEU A 210 -10.30 6.43 -20.80
C LEU A 210 -11.23 5.61 -21.73
N GLN A 211 -12.42 5.24 -21.25
CA GLN A 211 -13.46 4.48 -21.94
C GLN A 211 -13.05 3.06 -22.36
N GLN A 212 -11.89 2.57 -21.90
CA GLN A 212 -11.39 1.24 -22.22
C GLN A 212 -12.13 0.17 -21.41
N GLU A 213 -12.29 0.36 -20.10
CA GLU A 213 -13.05 -0.53 -19.22
C GLU A 213 -14.52 -0.63 -19.66
N THR A 214 -15.10 0.51 -20.06
CA THR A 214 -16.50 0.57 -20.50
C THR A 214 -16.74 -0.14 -21.84
N ARG A 215 -15.72 -0.19 -22.73
CA ARG A 215 -15.85 -0.79 -24.07
C ARG A 215 -15.37 -2.22 -24.16
N TRP A 216 -14.51 -2.66 -23.25
CA TRP A 216 -13.93 -4.00 -23.29
C TRP A 216 -14.11 -4.68 -21.95
N SER A 217 -14.47 -5.95 -21.97
CA SER A 217 -14.59 -6.73 -20.75
C SER A 217 -13.95 -8.09 -20.90
N PRO A 218 -13.34 -8.62 -19.83
CA PRO A 218 -12.84 -9.98 -19.84
C PRO A 218 -13.99 -10.95 -20.05
N LEU A 219 -13.80 -11.92 -20.94
CA LEU A 219 -14.75 -13.01 -21.13
C LEU A 219 -14.70 -13.92 -19.91
N ILE A 220 -15.84 -14.13 -19.28
CA ILE A 220 -15.99 -15.00 -18.11
C ILE A 220 -16.89 -16.16 -18.53
N PRO A 221 -16.48 -17.42 -18.31
CA PRO A 221 -17.34 -18.56 -18.61
C PRO A 221 -18.64 -18.46 -17.79
N THR A 222 -19.76 -18.76 -18.43
CA THR A 222 -21.04 -18.84 -17.73
C THR A 222 -20.97 -19.99 -16.72
N PRO A 223 -21.34 -19.76 -15.45
CA PRO A 223 -21.41 -20.84 -14.46
C PRO A 223 -22.35 -21.95 -14.95
N ILE A 224 -21.86 -23.18 -14.91
CA ILE A 224 -22.61 -24.37 -15.31
C ILE A 224 -22.95 -25.21 -14.07
N ASP A 225 -22.12 -25.10 -13.03
CA ASP A 225 -22.25 -25.81 -11.76
C ASP A 225 -22.56 -24.86 -10.57
N PRO A 226 -22.95 -25.39 -9.40
CA PRO A 226 -23.07 -24.61 -8.18
C PRO A 226 -21.76 -23.88 -7.81
N TRP A 227 -21.88 -22.77 -7.08
CA TRP A 227 -20.76 -21.86 -6.78
C TRP A 227 -19.51 -22.54 -6.18
N TYR A 228 -19.68 -23.60 -5.37
CA TYR A 228 -18.56 -24.31 -4.75
C TYR A 228 -17.83 -25.19 -5.77
N ALA A 229 -18.54 -25.85 -6.69
CA ALA A 229 -17.95 -26.66 -7.74
C ALA A 229 -17.27 -25.77 -8.79
N GLU A 230 -17.84 -24.61 -9.11
CA GLU A 230 -17.18 -23.58 -9.92
C GLU A 230 -15.87 -23.10 -9.28
N PHE A 231 -15.89 -22.89 -7.96
CA PHE A 231 -14.71 -22.40 -7.24
C PHE A 231 -13.61 -23.46 -7.11
N PHE A 232 -13.95 -24.71 -6.79
CA PHE A 232 -12.98 -25.75 -6.47
C PHE A 232 -12.63 -26.68 -7.64
N ALA A 233 -13.50 -26.83 -8.65
CA ALA A 233 -13.34 -27.78 -9.75
C ALA A 233 -13.26 -27.12 -11.13
N ASN A 234 -14.08 -26.11 -11.43
CA ASN A 234 -14.14 -25.49 -12.78
C ASN A 234 -13.40 -24.14 -12.87
N TRP A 235 -12.40 -23.93 -12.01
CA TRP A 235 -11.66 -22.67 -11.98
C TRP A 235 -10.81 -22.46 -13.25
N SER A 236 -11.11 -21.42 -14.01
CA SER A 236 -10.44 -21.12 -15.28
C SER A 236 -9.52 -19.90 -15.19
N TRP A 237 -8.62 -19.75 -16.18
CA TRP A 237 -7.75 -18.57 -16.29
C TRP A 237 -8.55 -17.26 -16.38
N GLN A 238 -9.72 -17.27 -17.01
CA GLN A 238 -10.62 -16.13 -17.12
C GLN A 238 -11.11 -15.63 -15.75
N HIS A 239 -11.33 -16.53 -14.79
CA HIS A 239 -11.67 -16.15 -13.42
C HIS A 239 -10.53 -15.37 -12.75
N ASN A 240 -9.28 -15.75 -13.01
CA ASN A 240 -8.12 -15.01 -12.50
C ASN A 240 -8.04 -13.60 -13.09
N ILE A 241 -8.34 -13.42 -14.38
CA ILE A 241 -8.37 -12.09 -15.00
C ILE A 241 -9.45 -11.22 -14.34
N ARG A 242 -10.63 -11.77 -14.06
CA ARG A 242 -11.67 -11.04 -13.33
C ARG A 242 -11.23 -10.63 -11.92
N LEU A 243 -10.62 -11.56 -11.17
CA LEU A 243 -10.08 -11.23 -9.85
C LEU A 243 -9.00 -10.15 -9.92
N LEU A 244 -8.17 -10.17 -10.96
CA LEU A 244 -7.13 -9.17 -11.18
C LEU A 244 -7.74 -7.79 -11.45
N VAL A 245 -8.79 -7.69 -12.27
CA VAL A 245 -9.55 -6.45 -12.48
C VAL A 245 -10.08 -5.93 -11.15
N TRP A 246 -10.77 -6.75 -10.35
CA TRP A 246 -11.28 -6.32 -9.04
C TRP A 246 -10.18 -5.88 -8.07
N PHE A 247 -9.07 -6.61 -8.05
CA PHE A 247 -7.90 -6.23 -7.26
C PHE A 247 -7.37 -4.85 -7.69
N GLU A 248 -7.18 -4.62 -8.99
CA GLU A 248 -6.66 -3.35 -9.51
C GLU A 248 -7.62 -2.20 -9.25
N THR A 249 -8.94 -2.39 -9.42
CA THR A 249 -9.96 -1.40 -9.05
C THR A 249 -9.85 -1.02 -7.57
N LEU A 250 -9.86 -2.02 -6.67
CA LEU A 250 -9.77 -1.77 -5.23
C LEU A 250 -8.44 -1.11 -4.84
N PHE A 251 -7.34 -1.51 -5.48
CA PHE A 251 -6.03 -0.90 -5.28
C PHE A 251 -6.00 0.55 -5.78
N GLY A 252 -6.61 0.85 -6.93
CA GLY A 252 -6.76 2.20 -7.47
C GLY A 252 -7.51 3.12 -6.51
N TRP A 253 -8.68 2.67 -6.02
CA TRP A 253 -9.45 3.40 -5.01
C TRP A 253 -8.65 3.62 -3.71
N LEU A 254 -8.04 2.56 -3.17
CA LEU A 254 -7.28 2.64 -1.92
C LEU A 254 -6.08 3.58 -2.06
N SER A 255 -5.32 3.46 -3.15
CA SER A 255 -4.15 4.30 -3.41
C SER A 255 -4.54 5.77 -3.66
N GLY A 256 -5.63 6.03 -4.38
CA GLY A 256 -6.18 7.38 -4.56
C GLY A 256 -6.56 8.04 -3.23
N LEU A 257 -7.29 7.32 -2.37
CA LEU A 257 -7.67 7.81 -1.04
C LEU A 257 -6.46 8.04 -0.13
N LEU A 258 -5.50 7.10 -0.13
CA LEU A 258 -4.27 7.24 0.65
C LEU A 258 -3.44 8.44 0.18
N LEU A 259 -3.30 8.63 -1.13
CA LEU A 259 -2.56 9.76 -1.69
C LEU A 259 -3.22 11.09 -1.28
N ALA A 260 -4.55 11.19 -1.42
CA ALA A 260 -5.30 12.36 -0.99
C ALA A 260 -5.14 12.63 0.52
N ALA A 261 -5.19 11.59 1.36
CA ALA A 261 -5.02 11.72 2.81
C ALA A 261 -3.61 12.19 3.20
N VAL A 262 -2.56 11.75 2.47
CA VAL A 262 -1.19 12.17 2.74
C VAL A 262 -0.92 13.59 2.23
N VAL A 263 -1.38 13.94 1.03
CA VAL A 263 -1.19 15.28 0.43
C VAL A 263 -1.96 16.35 1.20
N SER A 264 -3.18 16.04 1.66
CA SER A 264 -3.99 16.95 2.50
C SER A 264 -3.43 17.13 3.92
N GLY A 265 -2.42 16.36 4.31
CA GLY A 265 -1.88 16.37 5.66
C GLY A 265 -2.80 15.74 6.71
N LEU A 266 -3.94 15.15 6.32
CA LEU A 266 -4.83 14.40 7.23
C LEU A 266 -4.11 13.20 7.87
N ALA A 267 -3.16 12.60 7.14
CA ALA A 267 -2.32 11.52 7.66
C ALA A 267 -1.26 12.00 8.67
N LYS A 268 -0.97 13.31 8.73
CA LYS A 268 -0.01 13.88 9.66
C LYS A 268 -0.67 13.94 11.04
N ARG A 269 -0.43 12.93 11.87
CA ARG A 269 -0.74 13.01 13.30
C ARG A 269 -0.03 14.26 13.83
N ARG A 270 -0.79 15.20 14.41
CA ARG A 270 -0.22 16.37 15.08
C ARG A 270 0.74 15.87 16.14
N GLU A 271 2.03 15.94 15.83
CA GLU A 271 3.11 15.97 16.79
C GLU A 271 3.14 17.41 17.33
N GLU A 272 2.13 17.75 18.13
CA GLU A 272 2.19 18.88 19.06
C GLU A 272 2.64 18.34 20.42
#